data_AF-A0A5N0YU76-F1
#
_entry.id   AF-A0A5N0YU76-F1
#
_cell.length_a   1.000
_cell.length_b   1.000
_cell.length_c   1.000
_cell.angle_alpha   90.00
_cell.angle_beta   90.00
_cell.angle_gamma   90.00
#
_symmetry.space_group_name_H-M   'P 1'
#
loop_
_entity.id
_entity.type
_entity.pdbx_description
1 polymer ?
#
loop_
_entity_poly.entity_id
_entity_poly.type
_entity_poly.pdbx_seq_one_letter_code
_entity_poly.pdbx_strand_id
1 'polypeptide(L)'
;MEFAIAEPKETFGKLEYVGRKDEYAEYVNGARKVVGHYHALLSVKQQETIEVILPTRGNSSVLKLNYGDEVVLKEVRCEPFSQAAGDSGAVSGWMIKVREIEKVN
;
A
#
# COMPACT_ATOMS: atom_id res chain seq x y z
N MET A 1 -5.13 18.14 -3.92
CA MET A 1 -4.16 17.29 -3.22
C MET A 1 -3.26 16.70 -4.29
N GLU A 2 -1.97 17.02 -4.26
CA GLU A 2 -1.02 16.43 -5.21
C GLU A 2 -0.77 14.99 -4.78
N PHE A 3 -0.86 14.06 -5.74
CA PHE A 3 -0.51 12.66 -5.54
C PHE A 3 0.81 12.42 -6.27
N ALA A 4 1.74 11.75 -5.61
CA ALA A 4 2.89 11.23 -6.32
C ALA A 4 2.47 9.95 -7.05
N ILE A 5 2.67 9.91 -8.36
CA ILE A 5 2.59 8.67 -9.13
C ILE A 5 3.95 7.98 -8.93
N ALA A 6 3.97 6.89 -8.15
CA ALA A 6 5.16 6.06 -8.03
C ALA A 6 5.16 5.01 -9.14
N GLU A 7 6.27 4.88 -9.86
CA GLU A 7 6.51 3.73 -10.74
C GLU A 7 7.04 2.56 -9.88
N PRO A 8 6.21 1.55 -9.53
CA PRO A 8 6.52 0.67 -8.40
C PRO A 8 7.80 -0.14 -8.61
N LYS A 9 8.06 -0.58 -9.84
CA LYS A 9 9.27 -1.33 -10.18
C LYS A 9 10.52 -0.46 -10.07
N GLU A 10 10.45 0.80 -10.46
CA GLU A 10 11.59 1.72 -10.35
C GLU A 10 11.83 2.15 -8.91
N THR A 11 10.77 2.42 -8.16
CA THR A 11 10.84 2.84 -6.76
C THR A 11 11.27 1.69 -5.84
N PHE A 12 10.58 0.55 -5.93
CA PHE A 12 10.70 -0.55 -4.95
C PHE A 12 11.44 -1.78 -5.48
N GLY A 13 11.72 -1.86 -6.78
CA GLY A 13 12.35 -3.05 -7.38
C GLY A 13 11.43 -4.27 -7.35
N LYS A 14 12.03 -5.46 -7.14
CA LYS A 14 11.29 -6.70 -6.91
C LYS A 14 10.54 -6.63 -5.57
N LEU A 15 9.28 -7.04 -5.58
CA LEU A 15 8.41 -7.11 -4.41
C LEU A 15 8.05 -8.56 -4.11
N GLU A 16 8.22 -8.98 -2.86
CA GLU A 16 7.81 -10.30 -2.38
C GLU A 16 6.69 -10.15 -1.36
N TYR A 17 5.64 -10.95 -1.49
CA TYR A 17 4.50 -10.90 -0.59
C TYR A 17 4.89 -11.43 0.79
N VAL A 18 4.65 -10.64 1.84
CA VAL A 18 4.91 -11.07 3.23
C VAL A 18 3.62 -11.52 3.88
N GLY A 19 2.53 -10.76 3.71
CA GLY A 19 1.24 -11.13 4.27
C GLY A 19 0.30 -9.95 4.44
N ARG A 20 -0.95 -10.27 4.81
CA ARG A 20 -1.94 -9.27 5.23
C ARG A 20 -1.70 -8.90 6.70
N LYS A 21 -1.82 -7.62 7.00
CA LYS A 21 -1.68 -7.04 8.34
C LYS A 21 -3.07 -6.61 8.83
N ASP A 22 -3.21 -5.33 9.18
CA ASP A 22 -4.40 -4.77 9.80
C ASP A 22 -5.44 -4.28 8.81
N GLU A 23 -6.65 -4.03 9.32
CA GLU A 23 -7.69 -3.32 8.60
C GLU A 23 -7.32 -1.85 8.40
N TYR A 24 -7.48 -1.38 7.17
CA TYR A 24 -7.46 0.04 6.87
C TYR A 24 -8.88 0.60 6.93
N ALA A 25 -9.07 1.60 7.78
CA ALA A 25 -10.34 2.26 7.99
C ALA A 25 -10.24 3.77 7.76
N GLU A 26 -11.24 4.33 7.10
CA GLU A 26 -11.40 5.76 6.87
C GLU A 26 -12.68 6.27 7.54
N TYR A 27 -12.75 7.56 7.87
CA TYR A 27 -13.98 8.20 8.31
C TYR A 27 -14.82 8.61 7.10
N VAL A 28 -15.92 7.90 6.86
CA VAL A 28 -16.86 8.18 5.77
C VAL A 28 -18.16 8.66 6.37
N ASN A 29 -18.55 9.90 6.08
CA ASN A 29 -19.73 10.56 6.65
C ASN A 29 -19.74 10.55 8.19
N GLY A 30 -18.60 10.85 8.81
CA GLY A 30 -18.47 10.92 10.28
C GLY A 30 -18.39 9.57 11.00
N ALA A 31 -18.47 8.45 10.28
CA ALA A 31 -18.35 7.11 10.85
C ALA A 31 -17.06 6.42 10.38
N ARG A 32 -16.33 5.79 11.30
CA ARG A 32 -15.18 4.94 10.96
C ARG A 32 -15.67 3.71 10.22
N LYS A 33 -15.21 3.51 8.99
CA LYS A 33 -15.54 2.34 8.15
C LYS A 33 -14.27 1.66 7.68
N VAL A 34 -14.23 0.34 7.77
CA VAL A 34 -13.17 -0.47 7.15
C VAL A 34 -13.34 -0.41 5.64
N VAL A 35 -12.34 0.10 4.94
CA VAL A 35 -12.37 0.32 3.49
C VAL A 35 -11.30 -0.49 2.76
N GLY A 36 -10.38 -1.14 3.48
CA GLY A 36 -9.35 -2.00 2.91
C GLY A 36 -8.51 -2.71 3.96
N HIS A 37 -7.38 -3.27 3.53
CA HIS A 37 -6.40 -3.93 4.40
C HIS A 37 -5.00 -3.49 4.02
N TYR A 38 -4.14 -3.44 5.02
CA TYR A 38 -2.70 -3.34 4.81
C TYR A 38 -2.14 -4.69 4.39
N HIS A 39 -1.29 -4.68 3.38
CA HIS A 39 -0.50 -5.81 2.94
C HIS A 39 0.98 -5.42 3.01
N ALA A 40 1.76 -6.27 3.66
CA ALA A 40 3.20 -6.12 3.78
C ALA A 40 3.90 -6.78 2.59
N LEU A 41 4.82 -6.06 1.97
CA LEU A 41 5.64 -6.50 0.85
C LEU A 41 7.11 -6.22 1.14
N LEU A 42 8.00 -7.18 0.92
CA LEU A 42 9.44 -6.96 1.02
C LEU A 42 9.94 -6.32 -0.28
N SER A 43 10.48 -5.11 -0.19
CA SER A 43 11.22 -4.47 -1.28
C SER A 43 12.67 -4.95 -1.27
N VAL A 44 13.07 -5.67 -2.32
CA VAL A 44 14.47 -6.11 -2.47
C VAL A 44 15.40 -4.92 -2.71
N LYS A 45 14.94 -3.86 -3.39
CA LYS A 45 15.77 -2.70 -3.68
C LYS A 45 16.07 -1.87 -2.41
N GLN A 46 15.07 -1.69 -1.56
CA GLN A 46 15.19 -0.89 -0.35
C GLN A 46 15.62 -1.71 0.87
N GLN A 47 15.59 -3.04 0.77
CA GLN A 47 15.88 -3.97 1.88
C GLN A 47 14.95 -3.73 3.09
N GLU A 48 13.72 -3.33 2.82
CA GLU A 48 12.72 -3.03 3.84
C GLU A 48 11.34 -3.58 3.45
N THR A 49 10.49 -3.77 4.46
CA THR A 49 9.08 -4.12 4.23
C THR A 49 8.29 -2.83 4.09
N ILE A 50 7.59 -2.69 2.96
CA ILE A 50 6.64 -1.61 2.73
C ILE A 50 5.22 -2.11 3.00
N GLU A 51 4.35 -1.18 3.39
CA GLU A 51 2.93 -1.45 3.57
C GLU A 51 2.13 -0.79 2.45
N VAL A 52 1.28 -1.57 1.80
CA VAL A 52 0.36 -1.10 0.78
C VAL A 52 -1.08 -1.36 1.21
N ILE A 53 -1.97 -0.44 0.88
CA ILE A 53 -3.39 -0.53 1.18
C ILE A 53 -4.10 -1.06 -0.05
N LEU A 54 -4.73 -2.23 0.09
CA LEU A 54 -5.65 -2.78 -0.90
C LEU A 54 -7.10 -2.57 -0.41
N PRO A 55 -7.94 -1.81 -1.13
CA PRO A 55 -9.34 -1.63 -0.77
C PRO A 55 -10.09 -2.96 -0.67
N THR A 56 -11.16 -3.05 0.12
CA THR A 56 -11.96 -4.27 0.28
C THR A 56 -12.63 -4.71 -1.04
N ARG A 57 -12.85 -3.75 -1.95
CA ARG A 57 -13.32 -4.02 -3.32
C ARG A 57 -12.19 -4.42 -4.29
N GLY A 58 -10.94 -4.37 -3.81
CA GLY A 58 -9.74 -4.77 -4.53
C GLY A 58 -9.64 -6.29 -4.67
N ASN A 59 -8.94 -6.69 -5.72
CA ASN A 59 -8.94 -8.00 -6.35
C ASN A 59 -8.87 -9.23 -5.39
N SER A 60 -9.72 -10.23 -5.61
CA SER A 60 -9.76 -11.51 -4.86
C SER A 60 -8.51 -12.39 -4.99
N SER A 61 -7.65 -12.10 -5.98
CA SER A 61 -6.39 -12.82 -6.24
C SER A 61 -5.44 -12.77 -5.04
N VAL A 62 -5.47 -11.70 -4.24
CA VAL A 62 -4.58 -11.52 -3.08
C VAL A 62 -4.77 -12.61 -2.01
N LEU A 63 -5.98 -13.20 -1.94
CA LEU A 63 -6.31 -14.26 -0.98
C LEU A 63 -5.59 -15.58 -1.29
N LYS A 64 -4.98 -15.71 -2.47
CA LYS A 64 -4.24 -16.90 -2.92
C LYS A 64 -2.72 -16.73 -2.85
N LEU A 65 -2.23 -15.56 -2.42
CA LEU A 65 -0.80 -15.29 -2.31
C LEU A 65 -0.21 -15.95 -1.06
N ASN A 66 0.99 -16.51 -1.19
CA ASN A 66 1.77 -17.05 -0.10
C ASN A 66 2.98 -16.18 0.21
N TYR A 67 3.53 -16.35 1.40
CA TYR A 67 4.80 -15.70 1.78
C TYR A 67 5.89 -16.02 0.75
N GLY A 68 6.62 -15.00 0.29
CA GLY A 68 7.71 -15.11 -0.67
C GLY A 68 7.28 -15.11 -2.14
N ASP A 69 5.97 -15.12 -2.43
CA ASP A 69 5.50 -14.98 -3.81
C ASP A 69 5.91 -13.62 -4.38
N GLU A 70 6.53 -13.61 -5.56
CA GLU A 70 6.82 -12.36 -6.27
C GLU A 70 5.51 -11.72 -6.76
N VAL A 71 5.37 -10.41 -6.58
CA VAL A 71 4.15 -9.68 -6.93
C VAL A 71 4.42 -8.39 -7.69
N VAL A 72 3.42 -7.95 -8.46
CA VAL A 72 3.36 -6.62 -9.06
C VAL A 72 2.16 -5.84 -8.53
N LEU A 73 2.35 -4.53 -8.38
CA LEU A 73 1.30 -3.60 -7.95
C LEU A 73 0.69 -2.91 -9.17
N LYS A 74 -0.65 -2.84 -9.23
CA LYS A 74 -1.38 -2.13 -10.29
C LYS A 74 -2.10 -0.90 -9.74
N GLU A 75 -2.10 0.15 -10.57
CA GLU A 75 -2.75 1.44 -10.29
C GLU A 75 -2.35 2.01 -8.90
N VAL A 76 -1.04 2.22 -8.71
CA VAL A 76 -0.47 2.68 -7.45
C VAL A 76 -0.65 4.19 -7.29
N ARG A 77 -1.08 4.60 -6.10
CA ARG A 77 -1.22 6.00 -5.70
C ARG A 77 -0.55 6.21 -4.35
N CYS A 78 0.37 7.17 -4.30
CA CYS A 78 1.01 7.55 -3.06
C CYS A 78 0.37 8.85 -2.54
N GLU A 79 -0.31 8.74 -1.40
CA GLU A 79 -0.93 9.87 -0.72
C GLU A 79 -0.02 10.31 0.44
N PRO A 80 0.38 11.57 0.52
CA PRO A 80 1.11 12.03 1.70
C PRO A 80 0.16 12.02 2.89
N PHE A 81 0.62 11.55 4.05
CA PHE A 81 -0.06 11.83 5.31
C PHE A 81 0.85 12.64 6.21
N SER A 82 0.27 13.69 6.78
CA SER A 82 0.83 14.40 7.91
C SER A 82 0.25 13.74 9.16
N GLN A 83 1.04 12.94 9.88
CA GLN A 83 0.92 12.94 11.33
C GLN A 83 1.23 14.37 11.73
N ALA A 84 0.26 15.05 12.36
CA ALA A 84 0.33 16.46 12.69
C ALA A 84 1.65 16.83 13.40
N ALA A 85 2.66 17.20 12.61
CA ALA A 85 3.94 17.70 13.08
C ALA A 85 3.97 19.21 12.85
N GLY A 86 3.02 19.90 13.48
CA GLY A 86 2.94 21.35 13.57
C GLY A 86 2.79 22.11 12.23
N ASP A 87 2.77 23.44 12.35
CA ASP A 87 2.52 24.43 11.28
C ASP A 87 3.58 24.45 10.13
N SER A 88 4.45 23.44 10.06
CA SER A 88 5.58 23.38 9.13
C SER A 88 5.25 22.74 7.78
N GLY A 89 4.10 22.07 7.65
CA GLY A 89 3.69 21.40 6.40
C GLY A 89 4.55 20.17 6.03
N ALA A 90 5.38 19.67 6.93
CA ALA A 90 6.23 18.51 6.68
C ALA A 90 5.40 17.22 6.48
N VAL A 91 5.69 16.48 5.41
CA VAL A 91 5.13 15.14 5.18
C VAL A 91 5.86 14.16 6.09
N SER A 92 5.16 13.56 7.05
CA SER A 92 5.73 12.56 7.96
C SER A 92 5.85 11.18 7.34
N GLY A 93 5.12 10.91 6.25
CA GLY A 93 5.14 9.63 5.55
C GLY A 93 4.18 9.59 4.36
N TRP A 94 4.19 8.45 3.66
CA TRP A 94 3.35 8.20 2.49
C TRP A 94 2.48 6.97 2.72
N MET A 95 1.20 7.08 2.37
CA MET A 95 0.29 5.94 2.25
C MET A 95 0.31 5.46 0.80
N ILE A 96 0.64 4.19 0.59
CA ILE A 96 0.66 3.58 -0.75
C ILE A 96 -0.65 2.83 -0.93
N LYS A 97 -1.56 3.36 -1.75
CA LYS A 97 -2.81 2.69 -2.12
C LYS A 97 -2.65 2.00 -3.47
N VAL A 98 -3.15 0.78 -3.59
CA VAL A 98 -3.09 -0.01 -4.82
C VAL A 98 -4.48 -0.55 -5.16
N ARG A 99 -4.79 -0.71 -6.45
CA ARG A 99 -6.06 -1.34 -6.84
C ARG A 99 -5.95 -2.86 -6.82
N GLU A 100 -4.81 -3.39 -7.23
CA GLU A 100 -4.58 -4.83 -7.35
C GLU A 100 -3.15 -5.21 -7.00
N ILE A 101 -3.00 -6.42 -6.44
CA ILE A 101 -1.73 -7.11 -6.22
C ILE A 101 -1.82 -8.42 -7.01
N GLU A 102 -0.94 -8.58 -7.99
CA GLU A 102 -0.92 -9.76 -8.86
C GLU A 102 0.36 -10.56 -8.62
N LYS A 103 0.23 -11.89 -8.54
CA LYS A 103 1.39 -12.78 -8.53
C LYS A 103 2.09 -12.75 -9.89
N VAL A 104 3.42 -12.67 -9.87
CA VAL A 104 4.24 -12.90 -11.06
C VAL A 104 4.34 -14.41 -11.28
N ASN A 105 3.92 -14.87 -12.47
CA ASN A 105 4.05 -16.27 -12.89
C ASN A 105 5.45 -16.59 -13.39
#